data_AF-A0A3D2K4E9-F1
#
_entry.id   AF-A0A3D2K4E9-F1
#
_cell.length_a   1.000
_cell.length_b   1.000
_cell.length_c   1.000
_cell.angle_alpha   90.00
_cell.angle_beta   90.00
_cell.angle_gamma   90.00
#
_symmetry.space_group_name_H-M   'P 1'
#
loop_
_entity.id
_entity.type
_entity.pdbx_description
1 polymer ?
#
loop_
_entity_poly.entity_id
_entity_poly.type
_entity_poly.pdbx_seq_one_letter_code
_entity_poly.pdbx_strand_id
1 'polypeptide(L)'
;MRDLNAQFGDGDVRMCKLSDAAGVLKLKERKKANVWLKDFEERFPQLFFSVYYGELDEISNIRQFGMWLLNHGAFEDVDLSRP
;
A
#
# COMPACT_ATOMS: atom_id res chain seq x y z
N MET A 1 -4.54 -8.06 23.37
CA MET A 1 -4.32 -7.46 22.04
C MET A 1 -2.93 -7.91 21.61
N ARG A 2 -2.74 -8.59 20.46
CA ARG A 2 -1.39 -8.98 20.01
C ARG A 2 -0.58 -7.70 19.72
N ASP A 3 0.68 -7.69 20.11
CA ASP A 3 1.60 -6.63 19.76
C ASP A 3 1.99 -6.80 18.28
N LEU A 4 1.48 -5.90 17.43
CA LEU A 4 1.69 -5.94 16.00
C LEU A 4 3.09 -5.46 15.60
N ASN A 5 3.71 -4.58 16.40
CA ASN A 5 5.06 -4.09 16.13
C ASN A 5 6.09 -5.17 16.44
N ALA A 6 5.85 -5.98 17.48
CA ALA A 6 6.63 -7.19 17.73
C ALA A 6 6.54 -8.22 16.58
N GLN A 7 5.42 -8.25 15.85
CA GLN A 7 5.18 -9.22 14.77
C GLN A 7 5.71 -8.74 13.41
N PHE A 8 5.46 -7.48 13.05
CA PHE A 8 5.74 -6.95 11.71
C PHE A 8 6.91 -5.94 11.68
N GLY A 9 7.41 -5.53 12.86
CA GLY A 9 8.45 -4.53 13.03
C GLY A 9 7.90 -3.16 13.46
N ASP A 10 8.82 -2.29 13.87
CA ASP A 10 8.54 -0.93 14.36
C ASP A 10 9.03 0.16 13.39
N GLY A 11 9.52 -0.26 12.22
CA GLY A 11 10.05 0.65 11.20
C GLY A 11 8.99 1.09 10.21
N ASP A 12 9.22 2.26 9.60
CA ASP A 12 8.39 2.74 8.50
C ASP A 12 8.52 1.82 7.27
N VAL A 13 7.37 1.57 6.64
CA VAL A 13 7.27 0.88 5.36
C VAL A 13 7.18 1.93 4.27
N ARG A 14 8.14 1.94 3.34
CA ARG A 14 8.07 2.80 2.16
C ARG A 14 6.97 2.31 1.24
N MET A 15 6.06 3.20 0.92
CA MET A 15 4.85 2.90 0.17
C MET A 15 4.75 3.81 -1.05
N CYS A 16 4.27 3.22 -2.14
CA CYS A 16 3.77 3.95 -3.30
C CYS A 16 2.27 3.68 -3.48
N LYS A 17 1.62 4.39 -4.40
CA LYS A 17 0.24 4.09 -4.85
C LYS A 17 0.06 2.63 -5.31
N LEU A 18 1.11 2.07 -5.89
CA LEU A 18 1.19 0.64 -6.21
C LEU A 18 2.48 0.07 -5.62
N SER A 19 2.34 -0.69 -4.53
CA SER A 19 3.45 -1.35 -3.84
C SER A 19 3.36 -2.86 -4.06
N ASP A 20 4.30 -3.44 -4.81
CA ASP A 20 4.34 -4.88 -5.11
C ASP A 20 5.49 -5.57 -4.38
N ALA A 21 5.37 -5.65 -3.05
CA ALA A 21 6.38 -6.27 -2.19
C ALA A 21 6.47 -7.79 -2.41
N ALA A 22 5.37 -8.45 -2.77
CA ALA A 22 5.33 -9.87 -3.12
C ALA A 22 5.88 -10.18 -4.52
N GLY A 23 6.12 -9.16 -5.36
CA GLY A 23 6.65 -9.34 -6.72
C GLY A 23 5.72 -10.08 -7.68
N VAL A 24 4.40 -10.04 -7.43
CA VAL A 24 3.42 -10.85 -8.15
C VAL A 24 2.94 -10.21 -9.45
N LEU A 25 3.17 -8.90 -9.65
CA LEU A 25 2.73 -8.20 -10.85
C LEU A 25 3.81 -8.19 -11.93
N LYS A 26 3.45 -8.63 -13.14
CA LYS A 26 4.27 -8.43 -14.34
C LYS A 26 4.29 -6.96 -14.74
N LEU A 27 5.31 -6.57 -15.52
CA LEU A 27 5.45 -5.18 -16.00
C LEU A 27 4.18 -4.65 -16.71
N LYS A 28 3.52 -5.49 -17.53
CA LYS A 28 2.30 -5.11 -18.24
C LYS A 28 1.13 -4.86 -17.26
N GLU A 29 1.03 -5.64 -16.20
CA GLU A 29 -0.01 -5.51 -15.17
C GLU A 29 0.22 -4.26 -14.32
N ARG A 30 1.47 -4.00 -13.91
CA ARG A 30 1.84 -2.76 -13.20
C ARG A 30 1.50 -1.52 -14.01
N LYS A 31 1.85 -1.50 -15.31
CA LYS A 31 1.51 -0.39 -16.21
C LYS A 31 0.01 -0.17 -16.29
N LYS A 32 -0.77 -1.24 -16.41
CA LYS A 32 -2.23 -1.18 -16.46
C LYS A 32 -2.82 -0.63 -15.16
N ALA A 33 -2.36 -1.12 -14.01
CA ALA A 33 -2.80 -0.65 -12.71
C ALA A 33 -2.48 0.84 -12.49
N ASN A 34 -1.29 1.29 -12.88
CA ASN A 34 -0.92 2.71 -12.78
C ASN A 34 -1.81 3.62 -13.63
N VAL A 35 -2.25 3.17 -14.83
CA VAL A 35 -3.23 3.91 -15.63
C VAL A 35 -4.55 4.04 -14.87
N TRP A 36 -5.06 2.95 -14.30
CA TRP A 36 -6.30 2.99 -13.52
C TRP A 36 -6.22 3.85 -12.27
N LEU A 37 -5.11 3.80 -11.54
CA LEU A 37 -4.87 4.64 -10.37
C LEU A 37 -4.85 6.11 -10.76
N LYS A 38 -4.18 6.45 -11.87
CA LYS A 38 -4.18 7.81 -12.40
C LYS A 38 -5.58 8.28 -12.80
N ASP A 39 -6.32 7.46 -13.56
CA ASP A 39 -7.69 7.78 -13.97
C ASP A 39 -8.62 7.99 -12.75
N PHE A 40 -8.40 7.24 -11.67
CA PHE A 40 -9.13 7.40 -10.41
C PHE A 40 -8.81 8.76 -9.76
N GLU A 41 -7.53 9.11 -9.64
CA GLU A 41 -7.11 10.38 -9.04
C GLU A 41 -7.60 11.60 -9.83
N GLU A 42 -7.64 11.51 -11.16
CA GLU A 42 -8.20 12.58 -12.01
C GLU A 42 -9.72 12.78 -11.79
N ARG A 43 -10.46 11.69 -11.51
CA ARG A 43 -11.91 11.74 -11.27
C ARG A 43 -12.26 12.13 -9.84
N PHE A 44 -11.42 11.76 -8.87
CA PHE A 44 -11.63 11.95 -7.45
C PHE A 44 -10.39 12.58 -6.80
N PRO A 45 -10.09 13.86 -7.09
CA PRO A 45 -8.82 14.49 -6.73
C PRO A 45 -8.55 14.52 -5.22
N GLN A 46 -9.59 14.58 -4.40
CA GLN A 46 -9.53 14.56 -2.93
C GLN A 46 -9.28 13.16 -2.33
N LEU A 47 -9.41 12.09 -3.11
CA LEU A 47 -9.27 10.72 -2.63
C LEU A 47 -7.90 10.15 -2.98
N PHE A 48 -7.16 9.74 -1.96
CA PHE A 48 -5.95 8.94 -2.14
C PHE A 48 -6.30 7.45 -2.07
N PHE A 49 -5.76 6.67 -3.01
CA PHE A 49 -5.92 5.22 -3.03
C PHE A 49 -4.58 4.55 -3.31
N SER A 50 -4.21 3.58 -2.48
CA SER A 50 -2.99 2.79 -2.61
C SER A 50 -3.30 1.30 -2.49
N VAL A 51 -2.54 0.49 -3.24
CA VAL A 51 -2.62 -0.96 -3.24
C VAL A 51 -1.27 -1.54 -2.84
N TYR A 52 -1.30 -2.44 -1.85
CA TYR A 52 -0.15 -3.21 -1.40
C TYR A 52 -0.34 -4.70 -1.71
N TYR A 53 0.54 -5.25 -2.53
CA TYR A 53 0.66 -6.69 -2.73
C TYR A 53 1.76 -7.20 -1.83
N GLY A 54 1.36 -7.97 -0.81
CA GLY A 54 2.27 -8.59 0.14
C GLY A 54 1.96 -10.06 0.34
N GLU A 55 2.94 -10.77 0.85
CA GLU A 55 2.77 -12.13 1.37
C GLU A 55 2.44 -12.05 2.86
N LEU A 56 1.49 -12.88 3.30
CA LEU A 56 1.18 -13.06 4.71
C LEU A 56 1.52 -14.50 5.07
N ASP A 57 2.20 -14.70 6.19
CA ASP A 57 2.38 -16.05 6.74
C ASP A 57 1.03 -16.64 7.18
N GLU A 58 0.99 -17.96 7.37
CA GLU A 58 -0.25 -18.70 7.70
C GLU A 58 -0.89 -18.26 9.05
N ILE A 59 -0.14 -17.56 9.90
CA ILE A 59 -0.56 -17.14 11.24
C ILE A 59 -1.06 -15.68 11.24
N SER A 60 -0.77 -14.94 10.17
CA SER A 60 -1.04 -13.51 10.04
C SER A 60 -2.46 -13.22 9.56
N ASN A 61 -3.16 -12.36 10.31
CA ASN A 61 -4.48 -11.89 9.92
C ASN A 61 -4.36 -10.65 9.02
N ILE A 62 -4.95 -10.68 7.83
CA ILE A 62 -4.95 -9.57 6.87
C ILE A 62 -5.42 -8.23 7.47
N ARG A 63 -6.39 -8.24 8.40
CA ARG A 63 -6.86 -7.01 9.05
C ARG A 63 -5.83 -6.45 10.02
N GLN A 64 -5.13 -7.33 10.75
CA GLN A 64 -4.07 -6.90 11.67
C GLN A 64 -2.88 -6.33 10.90
N PHE A 65 -2.47 -7.00 9.83
CA PHE A 65 -1.44 -6.49 8.94
C PHE A 65 -1.85 -5.14 8.33
N GLY A 66 -3.09 -5.04 7.82
CA GLY A 66 -3.60 -3.78 7.27
C GLY A 66 -3.60 -2.63 8.29
N MET A 67 -4.03 -2.89 9.53
CA MET A 67 -3.98 -1.89 10.60
C MET A 67 -2.54 -1.51 10.97
N TRP A 68 -1.61 -2.47 11.02
CA TRP A 68 -0.20 -2.17 11.24
C TRP A 68 0.38 -1.32 10.11
N LEU A 69 0.13 -1.69 8.85
CA LEU A 69 0.63 -1.01 7.67
C LEU A 69 0.09 0.43 7.56
N LEU A 70 -1.17 0.67 7.94
CA LEU A 70 -1.74 2.02 7.98
C LEU A 70 -1.01 2.96 8.95
N ASN A 71 -0.41 2.42 10.02
CA ASN A 71 0.31 3.22 11.01
C ASN A 71 1.79 3.41 10.69
N HIS A 72 2.37 2.55 9.84
CA HIS A 72 3.80 2.58 9.50
C HIS A 72 4.06 2.96 8.02
N GLY A 73 3.01 3.14 7.22
CA GLY A 73 3.14 3.45 5.80
C GLY A 73 3.62 4.88 5.57
N ALA A 74 4.84 5.02 5.06
CA ALA A 74 5.42 6.28 4.59
C ALA A 74 5.30 6.36 3.07
N PHE A 75 4.37 7.19 2.58
CA PHE A 75 4.10 7.33 1.14
C PHE A 75 5.07 8.26 0.43
N GLU A 76 5.71 7.79 -0.65
CA GLU A 76 6.73 8.54 -1.40
C GLU A 76 6.17 9.28 -2.64
N ASP A 77 5.06 8.81 -3.22
CA ASP A 77 4.51 9.28 -4.52
C ASP A 77 3.14 9.98 -4.40
N VAL A 78 2.84 10.52 -3.22
CA VAL A 78 1.66 11.34 -2.96
C VAL A 78 1.95 12.79 -3.29
N ASP A 79 1.19 13.35 -4.21
CA ASP A 79 1.21 14.78 -4.47
C ASP A 79 0.53 15.54 -3.32
N LEU A 80 1.31 16.31 -2.56
CA LEU A 80 0.83 17.09 -1.41
C LEU A 80 0.10 18.37 -1.83
N SER A 81 0.13 18.74 -3.11
CA SER A 81 -0.61 19.89 -3.63
C SER A 81 -2.08 19.60 -3.96
N ARG A 82 -2.51 18.34 -3.76
CA ARG A 82 -3.88 17.90 -3.99
C ARG A 82 -4.87 18.65 -3.07
N PRO A 83 -6.11 18.89 -3.54
CA PRO A 83 -7.12 19.65 -2.80
C PRO A 83 -7.51 19.05 -1.44
#